data_AF-A0A1J5INK2-F1
#
_entry.id   AF-A0A1J5INK2-F1
#
_cell.length_a   1.000
_cell.length_b   1.000
_cell.length_c   1.000
_cell.angle_alpha   90.00
_cell.angle_beta   90.00
_cell.angle_gamma   90.00
#
_symmetry.space_group_name_H-M   'P 1'
#
loop_
_entity.id
_entity.type
_entity.pdbx_description
1 polymer ?
#
loop_
_entity_poly.entity_id
_entity_poly.type
_entity_poly.pdbx_seq_one_letter_code
_entity_poly.pdbx_strand_id
1 'polypeptide(L)'
;MKELEKLIDRIIDRVNVNLREPSFDAGPFVRHLIPFDQYVKFYAFYGLTPYHPLYFHFSHASLAGSYFLGKCVVDHSVLYKSDIRGDELKCKGEVLHKDCLAIPLHDDEVIRIKDSFLVKTLVHNHSHDPENPEEFLIQNAVALHYANIHGSSVEGSFIGPFSTVDLTTLHDCVIGRFAYVQAGELSHQEVAAGHIWIRCGDRFDFSYQFDPAVLDTYVAMEPGRMPTGAFIDFIESHKGTFQAVYDSGLTECRTAIGHGSSLSRYAVLRGETVIGDNVLVAQRAFLKDAWLGKGANAQENCYVICSHLGGDNVTAHGGKIIHAQLGQKVFVGFNAFLRGRPDTILKVGEETVIMPHTIIDLEEPVEIPAGRIVWGLVRNRADLDRHSVAASELVKVQGEWTLGEMRFQGSGSAFVRSFQHRIEHILEENGAYFDGIRNLGHAQKEQMISFNVIQPYRQGNREGIYPSIDIRP
;
A
#
# COMPACT_ATOMS: atom_id res chain seq x y z
N MET A 1 17.02 9.23 -24.82
CA MET A 1 16.72 9.80 -23.49
C MET A 1 16.05 11.18 -23.51
N LYS A 2 16.30 12.05 -24.51
CA LYS A 2 15.74 13.42 -24.57
C LYS A 2 14.21 13.51 -24.37
N GLU A 3 13.43 12.56 -24.86
CA GLU A 3 11.97 12.59 -24.70
C GLU A 3 11.53 12.23 -23.28
N LEU A 4 12.25 11.33 -22.59
CA LEU A 4 11.96 10.99 -21.20
C LEU A 4 12.28 12.16 -20.25
N GLU A 5 13.39 12.87 -20.49
CA GLU A 5 13.74 14.07 -19.74
C GLU A 5 12.67 15.16 -19.89
N LYS A 6 12.26 15.47 -21.12
CA LYS A 6 11.15 16.41 -21.38
C LYS A 6 9.83 15.98 -20.74
N LEU A 7 9.55 14.67 -20.73
CA LEU A 7 8.35 14.14 -20.11
C LEU A 7 8.37 14.41 -18.60
N ILE A 8 9.49 14.13 -17.93
CA ILE A 8 9.66 14.38 -16.50
C ILE A 8 9.52 15.88 -16.19
N ASP A 9 10.18 16.76 -16.96
CA ASP A 9 10.07 18.20 -16.75
C ASP A 9 8.64 18.71 -16.94
N ARG A 10 7.93 18.23 -17.97
CA ARG A 10 6.52 18.57 -18.17
C ARG A 10 5.63 18.13 -17.00
N ILE A 11 5.87 16.93 -16.46
CA ILE A 11 5.12 16.44 -15.30
C ILE A 11 5.37 17.36 -14.10
N ILE A 12 6.63 17.70 -13.82
CA ILE A 12 7.01 18.62 -12.75
C ILE A 12 6.29 19.96 -12.92
N ASP A 13 6.31 20.55 -14.11
CA ASP A 13 5.66 21.84 -14.36
C ASP A 13 4.14 21.77 -14.08
N ARG A 14 3.46 20.70 -14.53
CA ARG A 14 2.03 20.51 -14.27
C ARG A 14 1.72 20.33 -12.79
N VAL A 15 2.50 19.53 -12.08
CA VAL A 15 2.33 19.31 -10.64
C VAL A 15 2.56 20.62 -9.88
N ASN A 16 3.63 21.36 -10.21
CA ASN A 16 3.97 22.62 -9.54
C ASN A 16 2.94 23.74 -9.77
N VAL A 17 2.28 23.78 -10.94
CA VAL A 17 1.17 24.72 -11.16
C VAL A 17 0.02 24.46 -10.19
N ASN A 18 -0.29 23.20 -9.92
CA ASN A 18 -1.32 22.81 -8.95
C ASN A 18 -0.87 23.11 -7.51
N LEU A 19 0.38 22.79 -7.17
CA LEU A 19 0.99 23.00 -5.85
C LEU A 19 1.46 24.43 -5.56
N ARG A 20 1.02 25.42 -6.35
CA ARG A 20 1.37 26.84 -6.16
C ARG A 20 0.89 27.41 -4.83
N GLU A 21 -0.29 26.97 -4.36
CA GLU A 21 -0.91 27.46 -3.12
C GLU A 21 -0.22 26.93 -1.86
N PRO A 22 0.04 25.61 -1.72
CA PRO A 22 0.91 25.12 -0.65
C PRO A 22 2.38 25.56 -0.80
N SER A 23 2.72 26.33 -1.85
CA SER A 23 4.06 26.87 -2.11
C SER A 23 5.14 25.78 -2.15
N PHE A 24 4.80 24.63 -2.75
CA PHE A 24 5.66 23.45 -2.81
C PHE A 24 6.22 23.23 -4.22
N ASP A 25 7.52 22.95 -4.31
CA ASP A 25 8.20 22.61 -5.56
C ASP A 25 8.56 21.11 -5.57
N ALA A 26 7.87 20.34 -6.41
CA ALA A 26 8.13 18.91 -6.59
C ALA A 26 9.39 18.64 -7.43
N GLY A 27 9.88 19.62 -8.19
CA GLY A 27 10.99 19.48 -9.12
C GLY A 27 12.26 18.90 -8.49
N PRO A 28 12.77 19.46 -7.37
CA PRO A 28 13.91 18.92 -6.66
C PRO A 28 13.74 17.47 -6.19
N PHE A 29 12.52 17.02 -5.89
CA PHE A 29 12.27 15.65 -5.45
C PHE A 29 12.19 14.65 -6.62
N VAL A 30 11.92 15.13 -7.83
CA VAL A 30 11.69 14.28 -9.02
C VAL A 30 12.89 14.26 -9.95
N ARG A 31 13.51 15.43 -10.22
CA ARG A 31 14.62 15.54 -11.18
C ARG A 31 15.79 14.66 -10.74
N HIS A 32 16.20 13.77 -11.63
CA HIS A 32 17.30 12.84 -11.43
C HIS A 32 17.14 11.89 -10.24
N LEU A 33 15.93 11.77 -9.66
CA LEU A 33 15.66 10.81 -8.57
C LEU A 33 16.03 9.38 -9.01
N ILE A 34 15.65 9.03 -10.23
CA ILE A 34 16.01 7.75 -10.84
C ILE A 34 17.04 8.01 -11.96
N PRO A 35 18.22 7.38 -11.92
CA PRO A 35 19.20 7.47 -13.00
C PRO A 35 18.59 7.02 -14.34
N PHE A 36 18.80 7.78 -15.41
CA PHE A 36 18.13 7.54 -16.70
C PHE A 36 18.39 6.14 -17.29
N ASP A 37 19.60 5.59 -17.06
CA ASP A 37 19.97 4.25 -17.51
C ASP A 37 19.11 3.15 -16.88
N GLN A 38 18.47 3.40 -15.73
CA GLN A 38 17.57 2.45 -15.08
C GLN A 38 16.27 2.27 -15.87
N TYR A 39 15.75 3.31 -16.52
CA TYR A 39 14.49 3.21 -17.26
C TYR A 39 14.58 2.29 -18.48
N VAL A 40 15.79 2.08 -19.00
CA VAL A 40 16.03 1.18 -20.12
C VAL A 40 16.28 -0.26 -19.65
N LYS A 41 16.73 -0.46 -18.40
CA LYS A 41 17.11 -1.79 -17.89
C LYS A 41 15.93 -2.69 -17.59
N PHE A 42 14.79 -2.12 -17.20
CA PHE A 42 13.65 -2.90 -16.72
C PHE A 42 12.56 -3.05 -17.78
N TYR A 43 11.92 -4.21 -17.77
CA TYR A 43 10.65 -4.44 -18.46
C TYR A 43 9.48 -3.96 -17.61
N ALA A 44 8.32 -3.81 -18.25
CA ALA A 44 7.04 -3.68 -17.56
C ALA A 44 6.26 -4.98 -17.74
N PHE A 45 5.26 -5.20 -16.89
CA PHE A 45 4.50 -6.44 -16.86
C PHE A 45 3.01 -6.16 -16.77
N TYR A 46 2.19 -6.88 -17.53
CA TYR A 46 0.73 -6.80 -17.39
C TYR A 46 0.14 -8.19 -17.14
N GLY A 47 -0.82 -8.26 -16.21
CA GLY A 47 -1.51 -9.45 -15.80
C GLY A 47 -2.62 -9.84 -16.78
N LEU A 48 -2.72 -11.12 -17.09
CA LEU A 48 -3.77 -11.75 -17.86
C LEU A 48 -4.42 -12.85 -17.00
N THR A 49 -5.74 -12.79 -16.89
CA THR A 49 -6.54 -13.67 -16.04
C THR A 49 -7.98 -13.74 -16.56
N PRO A 50 -8.67 -14.88 -16.42
CA PRO A 50 -10.07 -14.99 -16.82
C PRO A 50 -11.04 -14.25 -15.89
N TYR A 51 -10.57 -13.74 -14.74
CA TYR A 51 -11.43 -13.18 -13.69
C TYR A 51 -11.61 -11.66 -13.74
N HIS A 52 -10.69 -10.94 -14.39
CA HIS A 52 -10.72 -9.48 -14.45
C HIS A 52 -10.73 -9.03 -15.91
N PRO A 53 -11.64 -8.14 -16.32
CA PRO A 53 -11.65 -7.60 -17.69
C PRO A 53 -10.30 -6.97 -18.03
N LEU A 54 -9.77 -7.33 -19.20
CA LEU A 54 -8.48 -6.84 -19.67
C LEU A 54 -8.66 -5.54 -20.46
N TYR A 55 -8.03 -4.45 -20.00
CA TYR A 55 -7.88 -3.25 -20.82
C TYR A 55 -6.65 -2.46 -20.41
N PHE A 56 -5.70 -2.30 -21.33
CA PHE A 56 -4.52 -1.46 -21.11
C PHE A 56 -4.32 -0.49 -22.26
N HIS A 57 -4.22 0.81 -21.96
CA HIS A 57 -3.81 1.82 -22.91
C HIS A 57 -2.59 2.57 -22.36
N PHE A 58 -1.47 2.51 -23.06
CA PHE A 58 -0.26 3.22 -22.69
C PHE A 58 0.11 4.18 -23.80
N SER A 59 0.28 5.47 -23.48
CA SER A 59 0.62 6.49 -24.46
C SER A 59 1.62 7.49 -23.91
N HIS A 60 2.73 7.66 -24.64
CA HIS A 60 3.80 8.59 -24.28
C HIS A 60 4.24 8.45 -22.81
N ALA A 61 4.50 7.21 -22.39
CA ALA A 61 4.77 6.86 -21.00
C ALA A 61 6.06 6.05 -20.85
N SER A 62 6.64 6.08 -19.66
CA SER A 62 7.70 5.15 -19.23
C SER A 62 7.16 4.26 -18.12
N LEU A 63 7.30 2.94 -18.26
CA LEU A 63 6.68 1.95 -17.35
C LEU A 63 7.72 1.06 -16.65
N ALA A 64 8.98 1.48 -16.61
CA ALA A 64 10.12 0.63 -16.29
C ALA A 64 10.00 -0.08 -14.92
N GLY A 65 9.94 -1.42 -14.95
CA GLY A 65 9.85 -2.28 -13.76
C GLY A 65 8.46 -2.36 -13.14
N SER A 66 7.44 -1.76 -13.76
CA SER A 66 6.10 -1.64 -13.19
C SER A 66 5.19 -2.80 -13.59
N TYR A 67 4.22 -3.11 -12.72
CA TYR A 67 3.25 -4.19 -12.87
C TYR A 67 1.85 -3.63 -13.00
N PHE A 68 1.04 -4.20 -13.89
CA PHE A 68 -0.33 -3.76 -14.18
C PHE A 68 -1.29 -4.95 -14.10
N LEU A 69 -2.46 -4.78 -13.50
CA LEU A 69 -3.53 -5.78 -13.45
C LEU A 69 -4.89 -5.08 -13.59
N GLY A 70 -5.84 -5.70 -14.29
CA GLY A 70 -7.19 -5.16 -14.51
C GLY A 70 -7.28 -4.17 -15.67
N LYS A 71 -7.99 -3.05 -15.47
CA LYS A 71 -8.19 -2.00 -16.48
C LYS A 71 -7.41 -0.74 -16.13
N CYS A 72 -6.46 -0.32 -16.98
CA CYS A 72 -5.61 0.84 -16.71
C CYS A 72 -5.24 1.62 -17.98
N VAL A 73 -5.31 2.95 -17.88
CA VAL A 73 -4.86 3.90 -18.90
C VAL A 73 -3.71 4.73 -18.31
N VAL A 74 -2.57 4.79 -19.01
CA VAL A 74 -1.41 5.58 -18.62
C VAL A 74 -1.01 6.52 -19.76
N ASP A 75 -1.22 7.82 -19.54
CA ASP A 75 -0.95 8.88 -20.51
C ASP A 75 0.09 9.86 -19.98
N HIS A 76 1.10 10.18 -20.79
CA HIS A 76 2.09 11.23 -20.46
C HIS A 76 2.71 11.09 -19.06
N SER A 77 2.98 9.85 -18.62
CA SER A 77 3.35 9.56 -17.24
C SER A 77 4.61 8.69 -17.14
N VAL A 78 5.25 8.72 -15.98
CA VAL A 78 6.43 7.92 -15.67
C VAL A 78 6.14 7.07 -14.42
N LEU A 79 6.08 5.76 -14.61
CA LEU A 79 5.87 4.77 -13.56
C LEU A 79 7.15 3.93 -13.46
N TYR A 80 7.86 4.05 -12.34
CA TYR A 80 9.09 3.30 -12.09
C TYR A 80 8.90 2.31 -10.95
N LYS A 81 8.93 1.01 -11.27
CA LYS A 81 8.78 -0.09 -10.31
C LYS A 81 7.52 -0.03 -9.46
N SER A 82 6.47 0.59 -9.98
CA SER A 82 5.17 0.74 -9.32
C SER A 82 4.27 -0.46 -9.60
N ASP A 83 3.31 -0.70 -8.72
CA ASP A 83 2.33 -1.78 -8.85
C ASP A 83 0.95 -1.12 -8.99
N ILE A 84 0.30 -1.32 -10.13
CA ILE A 84 -1.02 -0.75 -10.46
C ILE A 84 -2.02 -1.90 -10.53
N ARG A 85 -2.88 -2.00 -9.53
CA ARG A 85 -3.80 -3.12 -9.35
C ARG A 85 -5.25 -2.66 -9.46
N GLY A 86 -5.89 -3.11 -10.53
CA GLY A 86 -7.29 -2.88 -10.83
C GLY A 86 -8.16 -4.13 -10.75
N ASP A 87 -7.81 -5.07 -9.87
CA ASP A 87 -8.59 -6.26 -9.56
C ASP A 87 -9.75 -6.01 -8.58
N GLU A 88 -9.72 -4.87 -7.89
CA GLU A 88 -10.81 -4.38 -7.04
C GLU A 88 -11.67 -3.29 -7.72
N LEU A 89 -11.48 -3.04 -9.03
CA LEU A 89 -12.28 -2.08 -9.79
C LEU A 89 -13.73 -2.54 -9.93
N LYS A 90 -14.66 -1.59 -9.82
CA LYS A 90 -16.09 -1.82 -9.94
C LYS A 90 -16.47 -2.16 -11.38
N CYS A 91 -17.36 -3.12 -11.55
CA CYS A 91 -17.90 -3.52 -12.86
C CYS A 91 -19.14 -2.70 -13.25
N LYS A 92 -19.43 -2.67 -14.56
CA LYS A 92 -20.66 -2.08 -15.07
C LYS A 92 -21.90 -2.63 -14.36
N GLY A 93 -22.80 -1.74 -13.95
CA GLY A 93 -24.04 -2.10 -13.27
C GLY A 93 -23.91 -2.29 -11.76
N GLU A 94 -22.69 -2.31 -11.21
CA GLU A 94 -22.49 -2.13 -9.78
C GLU A 94 -22.93 -0.73 -9.34
N VAL A 95 -23.21 -0.56 -8.05
CA VAL A 95 -23.75 0.68 -7.49
C VAL A 95 -22.79 1.22 -6.46
N LEU A 96 -22.25 2.42 -6.71
CA LEU A 96 -21.52 3.16 -5.69
C LEU A 96 -22.53 3.79 -4.73
N HIS A 97 -22.42 3.44 -3.45
CA HIS A 97 -23.21 4.02 -2.38
C HIS A 97 -22.42 5.12 -1.66
N LYS A 98 -22.94 6.35 -1.69
CA LYS A 98 -22.38 7.48 -0.93
C LYS A 98 -23.53 8.23 -0.26
N ASP A 99 -23.51 8.25 1.07
CA ASP A 99 -24.58 8.83 1.89
C ASP A 99 -25.98 8.28 1.52
N CYS A 100 -26.86 9.13 0.99
CA CYS A 100 -28.20 8.73 0.51
C CYS A 100 -28.26 8.49 -1.00
N LEU A 101 -27.13 8.57 -1.71
CA LEU A 101 -27.04 8.38 -3.15
C LEU A 101 -26.66 6.94 -3.50
N ALA A 102 -27.28 6.43 -4.55
CA ALA A 102 -26.99 5.16 -5.19
C ALA A 102 -26.68 5.45 -6.65
N ILE A 103 -25.41 5.35 -7.03
CA ILE A 103 -24.92 5.76 -8.35
C ILE A 103 -24.58 4.47 -9.12
N PRO A 104 -25.44 4.01 -10.04
CA PRO A 104 -25.16 2.83 -10.85
C PRO A 104 -24.09 3.17 -11.90
N LEU A 105 -23.08 2.31 -12.02
CA LEU A 105 -22.02 2.47 -13.00
C LEU A 105 -22.52 2.18 -14.41
N HIS A 106 -22.25 3.09 -15.34
CA HIS A 106 -22.59 2.93 -16.75
C HIS A 106 -21.61 2.04 -17.52
N ASP A 107 -20.36 2.01 -17.10
CA ASP A 107 -19.27 1.23 -17.67
C ASP A 107 -18.39 0.65 -16.55
N ASP A 108 -17.56 -0.37 -16.85
CA ASP A 108 -16.62 -0.83 -15.82
C ASP A 108 -15.55 0.22 -15.59
N GLU A 109 -15.21 0.39 -14.33
CA GLU A 109 -14.25 1.35 -13.86
C GLU A 109 -12.85 1.12 -14.44
N VAL A 110 -12.09 2.22 -14.59
CA VAL A 110 -10.72 2.23 -15.11
C VAL A 110 -9.82 3.05 -14.20
N ILE A 111 -8.61 2.55 -13.96
CA ILE A 111 -7.54 3.37 -13.39
C ILE A 111 -7.00 4.29 -14.49
N ARG A 112 -7.07 5.62 -14.29
CA ARG A 112 -6.53 6.60 -15.24
C ARG A 112 -5.37 7.35 -14.60
N ILE A 113 -4.15 7.13 -15.12
CA ILE A 113 -2.93 7.80 -14.67
C ILE A 113 -2.48 8.77 -15.76
N LYS A 114 -2.40 10.06 -15.45
CA LYS A 114 -2.11 11.10 -16.44
C LYS A 114 -1.17 12.17 -15.91
N ASP A 115 -0.21 12.59 -16.75
CA ASP A 115 0.76 13.65 -16.41
C ASP A 115 1.38 13.46 -15.01
N SER A 116 1.71 12.20 -14.66
CA SER A 116 2.08 11.81 -13.29
C SER A 116 3.41 11.04 -13.21
N PHE A 117 4.08 11.13 -12.06
CA PHE A 117 5.36 10.47 -11.79
C PHE A 117 5.25 9.61 -10.52
N LEU A 118 5.22 8.28 -10.69
CA LEU A 118 5.05 7.31 -9.60
C LEU A 118 6.31 6.45 -9.47
N VAL A 119 6.88 6.35 -8.26
CA VAL A 119 8.13 5.62 -7.99
C VAL A 119 7.93 4.63 -6.87
N LYS A 120 8.01 3.33 -7.20
CA LYS A 120 7.74 2.22 -6.28
C LYS A 120 6.43 2.45 -5.51
N THR A 121 5.44 3.00 -6.18
CA THR A 121 4.13 3.33 -5.61
C THR A 121 3.19 2.15 -5.83
N LEU A 122 2.38 1.86 -4.84
CA LEU A 122 1.23 0.96 -5.00
C LEU A 122 -0.02 1.80 -5.30
N VAL A 123 -0.74 1.44 -6.35
CA VAL A 123 -2.10 1.90 -6.63
C VAL A 123 -3.02 0.68 -6.54
N HIS A 124 -4.00 0.73 -5.66
CA HIS A 124 -4.91 -0.40 -5.43
C HIS A 124 -6.30 0.07 -4.98
N ASN A 125 -7.25 -0.85 -4.89
CA ASN A 125 -8.66 -0.60 -4.62
C ASN A 125 -9.35 0.15 -5.78
N HIS A 126 -10.43 0.89 -5.51
CA HIS A 126 -11.26 1.58 -6.50
C HIS A 126 -11.63 3.00 -6.07
N SER A 127 -12.14 3.80 -7.01
CA SER A 127 -12.64 5.15 -6.76
C SER A 127 -13.75 5.15 -5.72
N HIS A 128 -13.52 5.92 -4.65
CA HIS A 128 -14.49 6.27 -3.62
C HIS A 128 -15.05 7.69 -3.82
N ASP A 129 -14.69 8.32 -4.94
CA ASP A 129 -15.13 9.63 -5.36
C ASP A 129 -16.47 9.50 -6.12
N PRO A 130 -17.59 10.00 -5.57
CA PRO A 130 -18.87 9.95 -6.25
C PRO A 130 -18.94 10.82 -7.50
N GLU A 131 -18.01 11.77 -7.69
CA GLU A 131 -17.93 12.60 -8.91
C GLU A 131 -17.33 11.84 -10.09
N ASN A 132 -16.53 10.80 -9.81
CA ASN A 132 -15.86 9.97 -10.81
C ASN A 132 -15.98 8.47 -10.46
N PRO A 133 -17.20 7.89 -10.48
CA PRO A 133 -17.41 6.51 -10.02
C PRO A 133 -16.84 5.45 -10.97
N GLU A 134 -16.76 5.75 -12.28
CA GLU A 134 -16.14 4.90 -13.31
C GLU A 134 -14.66 5.22 -13.60
N GLU A 135 -14.08 6.27 -12.99
CA GLU A 135 -12.66 6.60 -13.19
C GLU A 135 -11.94 6.74 -11.85
N PHE A 136 -11.03 5.80 -11.58
CA PHE A 136 -10.07 5.92 -10.48
C PHE A 136 -8.89 6.79 -10.97
N LEU A 137 -9.01 8.10 -10.76
CA LEU A 137 -8.16 9.13 -11.36
C LEU A 137 -6.90 9.43 -10.55
N ILE A 138 -5.74 9.43 -11.21
CA ILE A 138 -4.46 9.92 -10.70
C ILE A 138 -3.87 10.87 -11.76
N GLN A 139 -4.01 12.18 -11.55
CA GLN A 139 -3.65 13.21 -12.53
C GLN A 139 -2.75 14.29 -11.93
N ASN A 140 -1.73 14.73 -12.68
CA ASN A 140 -0.80 15.78 -12.23
C ASN A 140 -0.21 15.46 -10.84
N ALA A 141 0.13 14.19 -10.60
CA ALA A 141 0.51 13.69 -9.28
C ALA A 141 1.96 13.20 -9.26
N VAL A 142 2.64 13.41 -8.14
CA VAL A 142 3.94 12.81 -7.83
C VAL A 142 3.76 11.90 -6.62
N ALA A 143 4.12 10.62 -6.75
CA ALA A 143 4.16 9.70 -5.63
C ALA A 143 5.52 9.02 -5.52
N LEU A 144 6.10 9.09 -4.33
CA LEU A 144 7.46 8.63 -4.10
C LEU A 144 7.51 7.23 -3.49
N HIS A 145 8.74 6.79 -3.24
CA HIS A 145 9.11 5.45 -2.83
C HIS A 145 8.18 4.84 -1.77
N TYR A 146 7.55 3.71 -2.10
CA TYR A 146 6.70 2.93 -1.21
C TYR A 146 5.47 3.68 -0.68
N ALA A 147 5.06 4.75 -1.37
CA ALA A 147 3.77 5.36 -1.15
C ALA A 147 2.63 4.44 -1.59
N ASN A 148 1.50 4.56 -0.92
CA ASN A 148 0.27 3.85 -1.24
C ASN A 148 -0.82 4.86 -1.64
N ILE A 149 -1.41 4.68 -2.82
CA ILE A 149 -2.63 5.33 -3.26
C ILE A 149 -3.71 4.26 -3.27
N HIS A 150 -4.49 4.21 -2.19
CA HIS A 150 -5.46 3.14 -1.95
C HIS A 150 -6.88 3.71 -1.99
N GLY A 151 -7.61 3.42 -3.06
CA GLY A 151 -8.99 3.87 -3.27
C GLY A 151 -9.18 5.39 -3.19
N SER A 152 -8.16 6.14 -3.62
CA SER A 152 -8.00 7.57 -3.36
C SER A 152 -7.71 8.33 -4.66
N SER A 153 -8.72 9.01 -5.23
CA SER A 153 -8.50 9.83 -6.42
C SER A 153 -7.53 10.96 -6.10
N VAL A 154 -6.53 11.18 -6.95
CA VAL A 154 -5.45 12.15 -6.70
C VAL A 154 -5.34 13.11 -7.88
N GLU A 155 -5.53 14.40 -7.63
CA GLU A 155 -5.24 15.45 -8.58
C GLU A 155 -4.28 16.49 -8.01
N GLY A 156 -3.28 16.88 -8.82
CA GLY A 156 -2.44 18.05 -8.52
C GLY A 156 -1.58 17.92 -7.27
N SER A 157 -1.28 16.70 -6.81
CA SER A 157 -0.78 16.45 -5.45
C SER A 157 0.61 15.80 -5.41
N PHE A 158 1.32 16.02 -4.31
CA PHE A 158 2.59 15.36 -3.98
C PHE A 158 2.41 14.38 -2.81
N ILE A 159 2.92 13.15 -2.96
CA ILE A 159 2.81 12.07 -2.00
C ILE A 159 4.22 11.57 -1.66
N GLY A 160 4.65 11.81 -0.43
CA GLY A 160 6.01 11.53 0.05
C GLY A 160 6.34 10.04 0.20
N PRO A 161 7.62 9.70 0.48
CA PRO A 161 8.02 8.32 0.69
C PRO A 161 7.25 7.66 1.85
N PHE A 162 6.82 6.43 1.65
CA PHE A 162 6.03 5.64 2.60
C PHE A 162 4.74 6.30 3.10
N SER A 163 4.27 7.40 2.50
CA SER A 163 2.96 7.95 2.86
C SER A 163 1.84 7.10 2.28
N THR A 164 0.70 7.08 2.95
CA THR A 164 -0.48 6.35 2.50
C THR A 164 -1.66 7.30 2.44
N VAL A 165 -2.30 7.34 1.28
CA VAL A 165 -3.58 8.00 1.09
C VAL A 165 -4.61 6.89 0.91
N ASP A 166 -5.56 6.84 1.83
CA ASP A 166 -6.54 5.75 1.91
C ASP A 166 -7.96 6.33 1.91
N LEU A 167 -8.79 5.86 0.96
CA LEU A 167 -10.20 6.27 0.80
C LEU A 167 -10.41 7.80 0.87
N THR A 168 -9.49 8.58 0.29
CA THR A 168 -9.46 10.04 0.36
C THR A 168 -9.20 10.66 -1.00
N THR A 169 -10.12 11.49 -1.48
CA THR A 169 -9.90 12.32 -2.67
C THR A 169 -8.94 13.47 -2.32
N LEU A 170 -7.86 13.62 -3.09
CA LEU A 170 -6.88 14.70 -2.94
C LEU A 170 -6.93 15.67 -4.10
N HIS A 171 -6.93 16.96 -3.79
CA HIS A 171 -6.81 18.04 -4.76
C HIS A 171 -5.77 19.07 -4.29
N ASP A 172 -4.70 19.28 -5.07
CA ASP A 172 -3.67 20.28 -4.78
C ASP A 172 -3.03 20.13 -3.38
N CYS A 173 -2.78 18.89 -2.95
CA CYS A 173 -2.30 18.55 -1.62
C CYS A 173 -0.83 18.13 -1.59
N VAL A 174 -0.18 18.35 -0.44
CA VAL A 174 1.16 17.81 -0.14
C VAL A 174 1.04 16.85 1.04
N ILE A 175 1.37 15.58 0.83
CA ILE A 175 1.36 14.55 1.87
C ILE A 175 2.80 14.23 2.25
N GLY A 176 3.19 14.59 3.47
CA GLY A 176 4.53 14.41 3.98
C GLY A 176 4.94 12.94 4.09
N ARG A 177 6.25 12.69 4.13
CA ARG A 177 6.81 11.32 4.25
C ARG A 177 6.18 10.59 5.45
N PHE A 178 5.86 9.32 5.27
CA PHE A 178 5.25 8.46 6.30
C PHE A 178 3.98 9.02 6.96
N ALA A 179 3.27 9.97 6.32
CA ALA A 179 1.94 10.35 6.75
C ALA A 179 0.90 9.31 6.29
N TYR A 180 -0.11 9.05 7.11
CA TYR A 180 -1.28 8.25 6.76
C TYR A 180 -2.50 9.15 6.78
N VAL A 181 -3.27 9.19 5.70
CA VAL A 181 -4.46 10.03 5.59
C VAL A 181 -5.65 9.19 5.15
N GLN A 182 -6.70 9.22 5.96
CA GLN A 182 -8.02 8.72 5.64
C GLN A 182 -9.06 9.75 6.10
N ALA A 183 -9.34 10.75 5.28
CA ALA A 183 -10.12 11.93 5.65
C ALA A 183 -11.32 12.23 4.73
N GLY A 184 -11.59 11.36 3.76
CA GLY A 184 -12.67 11.47 2.78
C GLY A 184 -12.32 12.37 1.61
N GLU A 185 -12.04 13.64 1.88
CA GLU A 185 -11.59 14.62 0.89
C GLU A 185 -10.62 15.63 1.55
N LEU A 186 -9.56 15.99 0.83
CA LEU A 186 -8.66 17.09 1.18
C LEU A 186 -8.32 17.92 -0.06
N SER A 187 -8.36 19.24 0.11
CA SER A 187 -8.11 20.20 -0.96
C SER A 187 -7.24 21.35 -0.47
N HIS A 188 -6.15 21.66 -1.18
CA HIS A 188 -5.21 22.75 -0.88
C HIS A 188 -4.55 22.66 0.51
N GLN A 189 -4.26 21.44 0.98
CA GLN A 189 -3.67 21.19 2.30
C GLN A 189 -2.29 20.55 2.24
N GLU A 190 -1.46 20.90 3.21
CA GLU A 190 -0.23 20.18 3.53
C GLU A 190 -0.45 19.33 4.79
N VAL A 191 -0.22 18.03 4.67
CA VAL A 191 -0.20 17.09 5.79
C VAL A 191 1.25 16.84 6.18
N ALA A 192 1.58 17.15 7.44
CA ALA A 192 2.93 17.05 7.94
C ALA A 192 3.45 15.61 7.89
N ALA A 193 4.77 15.47 7.76
CA ALA A 193 5.41 14.16 7.78
C ALA A 193 5.16 13.43 9.11
N GLY A 194 4.82 12.13 9.02
CA GLY A 194 4.49 11.33 10.21
C GLY A 194 3.16 11.67 10.87
N HIS A 195 2.26 12.38 10.19
CA HIS A 195 0.90 12.56 10.69
C HIS A 195 0.04 11.34 10.31
N ILE A 196 -0.55 10.68 11.30
CA ILE A 196 -1.60 9.68 11.11
C ILE A 196 -2.93 10.37 11.38
N TRP A 197 -3.74 10.54 10.34
CA TRP A 197 -5.03 11.22 10.41
C TRP A 197 -6.15 10.35 9.83
N ILE A 198 -7.13 10.03 10.68
CA ILE A 198 -8.30 9.23 10.31
C ILE A 198 -9.56 9.99 10.73
N ARG A 199 -10.32 10.47 9.77
CA ARG A 199 -11.54 11.24 9.98
C ARG A 199 -12.69 10.64 9.21
N CYS A 200 -13.84 10.50 9.86
CA CYS A 200 -15.04 9.98 9.23
C CYS A 200 -16.24 10.90 9.46
N GLY A 201 -16.35 11.94 8.63
CA GLY A 201 -17.32 13.01 8.79
C GLY A 201 -17.31 13.55 10.22
N ASP A 202 -18.50 13.75 10.79
CA ASP A 202 -18.66 14.19 12.19
C ASP A 202 -18.65 13.04 13.20
N ARG A 203 -18.42 11.79 12.77
CA ARG A 203 -18.52 10.62 13.66
C ARG A 203 -17.29 10.47 14.55
N PHE A 204 -16.10 10.65 13.98
CA PHE A 204 -14.85 10.66 14.72
C PHE A 204 -13.70 11.31 13.92
N ASP A 205 -12.70 11.76 14.67
CA ASP A 205 -11.39 12.21 14.18
C ASP A 205 -10.30 11.64 15.11
N PHE A 206 -9.36 10.89 14.53
CA PHE A 206 -8.16 10.39 15.17
C PHE A 206 -6.95 11.08 14.56
N SER A 207 -6.06 11.59 15.39
CA SER A 207 -4.86 12.30 14.98
C SER A 207 -3.68 11.92 15.86
N TYR A 208 -2.57 11.50 15.25
CA TYR A 208 -1.30 11.25 15.94
C TYR A 208 -0.14 11.82 15.12
N GLN A 209 0.76 12.56 15.77
CA GLN A 209 1.95 13.13 15.14
C GLN A 209 3.20 12.46 15.70
N PHE A 210 4.01 11.86 14.83
CA PHE A 210 5.36 11.42 15.21
C PHE A 210 6.25 12.61 15.54
N ASP A 211 7.14 12.43 16.51
CA ASP A 211 8.28 13.33 16.71
C ASP A 211 9.15 13.33 15.43
N PRO A 212 9.41 14.50 14.81
CA PRO A 212 10.13 14.57 13.55
C PRO A 212 11.55 13.98 13.62
N ALA A 213 12.28 14.24 14.70
CA ALA A 213 13.67 13.79 14.86
C ALA A 213 13.73 12.28 15.06
N VAL A 214 12.75 11.70 15.76
CA VAL A 214 12.63 10.25 15.88
C VAL A 214 12.26 9.63 14.53
N LEU A 215 11.31 10.21 13.80
CA LEU A 215 10.87 9.68 12.52
C LEU A 215 11.98 9.71 11.45
N ASP A 216 12.85 10.74 11.45
CA ASP A 216 14.00 10.83 10.55
C ASP A 216 14.97 9.63 10.68
N THR A 217 15.00 8.95 11.82
CA THR A 217 15.81 7.73 11.98
C THR A 217 15.27 6.54 11.18
N TYR A 218 13.96 6.52 10.93
CA TYR A 218 13.29 5.45 10.19
C TYR A 218 13.14 5.78 8.71
N VAL A 219 12.78 7.02 8.41
CA VAL A 219 12.64 7.51 7.04
C VAL A 219 12.87 9.02 6.99
N ALA A 220 13.86 9.43 6.19
CA ALA A 220 14.15 10.80 5.85
C ALA A 220 14.30 10.95 4.33
N MET A 221 14.05 12.14 3.81
CA MET A 221 14.34 12.48 2.41
C MET A 221 14.61 13.97 2.29
N GLU A 222 15.72 14.30 1.64
CA GLU A 222 16.06 15.67 1.26
C GLU A 222 15.80 15.86 -0.24
N PRO A 223 15.49 17.09 -0.69
CA PRO A 223 15.43 17.45 -2.10
C PRO A 223 16.69 16.98 -2.86
N GLY A 224 16.50 16.33 -4.00
CA GLY A 224 17.57 15.83 -4.87
C GLY A 224 18.24 14.55 -4.39
N ARG A 225 17.78 13.93 -3.29
CA ARG A 225 18.36 12.70 -2.74
C ARG A 225 17.33 11.58 -2.67
N MET A 226 17.82 10.34 -2.71
CA MET A 226 17.02 9.16 -2.41
C MET A 226 16.60 9.16 -0.93
N PRO A 227 15.43 8.59 -0.59
CA PRO A 227 15.07 8.41 0.81
C PRO A 227 16.08 7.51 1.52
N THR A 228 16.30 7.78 2.80
CA THR A 228 17.23 7.06 3.69
C THR A 228 16.54 6.69 5.00
N GLY A 229 17.20 5.88 5.82
CA GLY A 229 16.73 5.51 7.17
C GLY A 229 16.46 4.02 7.29
N ALA A 230 16.12 3.59 8.50
CA ALA A 230 16.01 2.16 8.84
C ALA A 230 15.06 1.37 7.93
N PHE A 231 13.98 1.98 7.41
CA PHE A 231 13.07 1.30 6.48
C PHE A 231 13.72 1.03 5.12
N ILE A 232 14.50 1.98 4.61
CA ILE A 232 15.20 1.85 3.34
C ILE A 232 16.31 0.82 3.48
N ASP A 233 17.10 0.89 4.55
CA ASP A 233 18.18 -0.07 4.83
C ASP A 233 17.62 -1.49 4.95
N PHE A 234 16.48 -1.64 5.64
CA PHE A 234 15.77 -2.91 5.73
C PHE A 234 15.38 -3.44 4.35
N ILE A 235 14.73 -2.65 3.50
CA ILE A 235 14.28 -3.12 2.18
C ILE A 235 15.48 -3.43 1.25
N GLU A 236 16.48 -2.56 1.21
CA GLU A 236 17.64 -2.74 0.34
C GLU A 236 18.49 -3.96 0.76
N SER A 237 18.57 -4.29 2.06
CA SER A 237 19.24 -5.52 2.53
C SER A 237 18.58 -6.82 2.03
N HIS A 238 17.32 -6.78 1.62
CA HIS A 238 16.58 -7.96 1.10
C HIS A 238 16.41 -7.98 -0.42
N LYS A 239 16.69 -6.85 -1.10
CA LYS A 239 16.48 -6.65 -2.54
C LYS A 239 17.16 -7.68 -3.44
N GLY A 240 18.37 -8.11 -3.07
CA GLY A 240 19.10 -9.13 -3.85
C GLY A 240 18.33 -10.45 -4.00
N THR A 241 17.46 -10.77 -3.04
CA THR A 241 16.65 -11.98 -3.07
C THR A 241 15.48 -11.88 -4.05
N PHE A 242 14.89 -10.69 -4.20
CA PHE A 242 13.84 -10.46 -5.20
C PHE A 242 14.36 -10.57 -6.62
N GLN A 243 15.60 -10.12 -6.87
CA GLN A 243 16.19 -10.20 -8.21
C GLN A 243 16.23 -11.64 -8.74
N ALA A 244 16.58 -12.61 -7.89
CA ALA A 244 16.60 -14.02 -8.27
C ALA A 244 15.21 -14.56 -8.68
N VAL A 245 14.14 -14.13 -8.00
CA VAL A 245 12.76 -14.53 -8.32
C VAL A 245 12.31 -13.93 -9.65
N TYR A 246 12.67 -12.67 -9.92
CA TYR A 246 12.35 -12.01 -11.18
C TYR A 246 13.15 -12.56 -12.37
N ASP A 247 14.39 -12.99 -12.14
CA ASP A 247 15.24 -13.58 -13.19
C ASP A 247 14.78 -15.00 -13.56
N SER A 248 14.30 -15.80 -12.58
CA SER A 248 13.83 -17.17 -12.82
C SER A 248 12.36 -17.24 -13.27
N GLY A 249 11.55 -16.22 -12.95
CA GLY A 249 10.09 -16.24 -13.13
C GLY A 249 9.37 -17.29 -12.27
N LEU A 250 10.09 -17.91 -11.33
CA LEU A 250 9.63 -19.02 -10.50
C LEU A 250 10.09 -18.82 -9.06
N THR A 251 9.13 -18.73 -8.14
CA THR A 251 9.38 -18.99 -6.72
C THR A 251 9.71 -20.48 -6.54
N GLU A 252 10.93 -20.80 -6.09
CA GLU A 252 11.28 -22.17 -5.69
C GLU A 252 10.50 -22.56 -4.44
N CYS A 253 9.28 -23.09 -4.61
CA CYS A 253 8.48 -23.60 -3.51
C CYS A 253 8.84 -25.07 -3.26
N ARG A 254 9.52 -25.33 -2.13
CA ARG A 254 9.78 -26.70 -1.64
C ARG A 254 8.76 -27.15 -0.60
N THR A 255 7.84 -26.28 -0.21
CA THR A 255 6.83 -26.53 0.81
C THR A 255 5.50 -26.87 0.15
N ALA A 256 4.73 -27.79 0.73
CA ALA A 256 3.33 -27.94 0.37
C ALA A 256 2.56 -26.65 0.73
N ILE A 257 1.80 -26.14 -0.22
CA ILE A 257 0.92 -24.99 -0.01
C ILE A 257 -0.45 -25.54 0.41
N GLY A 258 -1.07 -24.94 1.43
CA GLY A 258 -2.41 -25.32 1.88
C GLY A 258 -3.48 -25.21 0.79
N HIS A 259 -4.59 -25.92 1.00
CA HIS A 259 -5.70 -25.93 0.06
C HIS A 259 -6.35 -24.55 -0.04
N GLY A 260 -6.70 -24.12 -1.26
CA GLY A 260 -7.35 -22.83 -1.50
C GLY A 260 -6.44 -21.61 -1.38
N SER A 261 -5.14 -21.79 -1.15
CA SER A 261 -4.18 -20.69 -1.00
C SER A 261 -3.60 -20.24 -2.34
N SER A 262 -3.27 -18.95 -2.46
CA SER A 262 -2.49 -18.40 -3.58
C SER A 262 -1.10 -18.01 -3.10
N LEU A 263 -0.08 -18.47 -3.83
CA LEU A 263 1.29 -18.00 -3.70
C LEU A 263 1.70 -17.39 -5.03
N SER A 264 1.87 -16.06 -5.03
CA SER A 264 2.38 -15.36 -6.21
C SER A 264 3.77 -15.87 -6.58
N ARG A 265 3.99 -16.10 -7.88
CA ARG A 265 5.30 -16.48 -8.45
C ARG A 265 6.35 -15.39 -8.32
N TYR A 266 5.92 -14.19 -7.93
CA TYR A 266 6.77 -13.02 -7.71
C TYR A 266 6.89 -12.67 -6.22
N ALA A 267 6.46 -13.57 -5.34
CA ALA A 267 6.77 -13.51 -3.92
C ALA A 267 8.09 -14.24 -3.64
N VAL A 268 8.80 -13.79 -2.60
CA VAL A 268 9.98 -14.46 -2.08
C VAL A 268 9.55 -15.41 -0.96
N LEU A 269 9.92 -16.69 -1.10
CA LEU A 269 9.73 -17.71 -0.09
C LEU A 269 11.09 -18.30 0.29
N ARG A 270 11.46 -18.23 1.58
CA ARG A 270 12.76 -18.70 2.08
C ARG A 270 12.64 -19.44 3.41
N GLY A 271 13.64 -20.26 3.69
CA GLY A 271 13.76 -20.95 4.98
C GLY A 271 12.61 -21.92 5.23
N GLU A 272 12.30 -22.16 6.50
CA GLU A 272 11.23 -23.07 6.92
C GLU A 272 9.87 -22.36 6.93
N THR A 273 9.46 -21.84 5.78
CA THR A 273 8.16 -21.16 5.65
C THR A 273 7.02 -22.15 5.41
N VAL A 274 5.93 -21.98 6.15
CA VAL A 274 4.70 -22.80 6.09
C VAL A 274 3.51 -21.92 5.69
N ILE A 275 2.77 -22.38 4.68
CA ILE A 275 1.58 -21.71 4.15
C ILE A 275 0.37 -22.60 4.41
N GLY A 276 -0.51 -22.18 5.34
CA GLY A 276 -1.76 -22.85 5.65
C GLY A 276 -2.82 -22.73 4.54
N ASP A 277 -4.02 -23.23 4.81
CA ASP A 277 -5.17 -23.19 3.89
C ASP A 277 -5.70 -21.76 3.70
N ASN A 278 -6.26 -21.46 2.53
CA ASN A 278 -6.84 -20.16 2.17
C ASN A 278 -5.92 -18.95 2.39
N VAL A 279 -4.61 -19.15 2.42
CA VAL A 279 -3.64 -18.08 2.60
C VAL A 279 -3.43 -17.35 1.27
N LEU A 280 -3.44 -16.02 1.31
CA LEU A 280 -3.06 -15.18 0.18
C LEU A 280 -1.65 -14.62 0.38
N VAL A 281 -0.72 -14.96 -0.52
CA VAL A 281 0.60 -14.33 -0.60
C VAL A 281 0.72 -13.62 -1.94
N ALA A 282 0.60 -12.30 -1.93
CA ALA A 282 0.64 -11.46 -3.12
C ALA A 282 2.07 -11.31 -3.66
N GLN A 283 2.20 -10.78 -4.88
CA GLN A 283 3.50 -10.42 -5.45
C GLN A 283 4.26 -9.45 -4.55
N ARG A 284 5.60 -9.48 -4.60
CA ARG A 284 6.47 -8.63 -3.76
C ARG A 284 6.36 -8.86 -2.25
N ALA A 285 5.57 -9.82 -1.80
CA ALA A 285 5.65 -10.29 -0.42
C ALA A 285 6.98 -11.02 -0.19
N PHE A 286 7.58 -10.81 0.97
CA PHE A 286 8.81 -11.46 1.39
C PHE A 286 8.56 -12.31 2.64
N LEU A 287 8.64 -13.64 2.50
CA LEU A 287 8.46 -14.58 3.57
C LEU A 287 9.77 -15.35 3.83
N LYS A 288 10.23 -15.34 5.08
CA LYS A 288 11.41 -16.09 5.51
C LYS A 288 11.19 -16.67 6.89
N ASP A 289 11.29 -17.99 7.03
CA ASP A 289 11.05 -18.67 8.31
C ASP A 289 9.70 -18.23 8.92
N ALA A 290 8.67 -18.14 8.08
CA ALA A 290 7.36 -17.61 8.45
C ALA A 290 6.31 -18.73 8.56
N TRP A 291 5.41 -18.64 9.53
CA TRP A 291 4.25 -19.52 9.61
C TRP A 291 2.99 -18.69 9.40
N LEU A 292 2.29 -18.92 8.29
CA LEU A 292 1.03 -18.25 7.97
C LEU A 292 -0.11 -19.25 8.20
N GLY A 293 -0.86 -19.03 9.28
CA GLY A 293 -2.04 -19.84 9.61
C GLY A 293 -3.15 -19.68 8.59
N LYS A 294 -4.17 -20.55 8.69
CA LYS A 294 -5.32 -20.57 7.79
C LYS A 294 -5.90 -19.16 7.63
N GLY A 295 -6.20 -18.76 6.38
CA GLY A 295 -6.86 -17.49 6.07
C GLY A 295 -6.00 -16.24 6.27
N ALA A 296 -4.75 -16.38 6.70
CA ALA A 296 -3.84 -15.25 6.80
C ALA A 296 -3.51 -14.68 5.41
N ASN A 297 -3.18 -13.39 5.34
CA ASN A 297 -2.65 -12.79 4.12
C ASN A 297 -1.34 -12.05 4.33
N ALA A 298 -0.56 -12.01 3.26
CA ALA A 298 0.59 -11.14 3.09
C ALA A 298 0.43 -10.41 1.76
N GLN A 299 0.01 -9.13 1.84
CA GLN A 299 -0.16 -8.28 0.67
C GLN A 299 1.19 -7.81 0.09
N GLU A 300 1.13 -6.97 -0.93
CA GLU A 300 2.27 -6.52 -1.69
C GLU A 300 3.19 -5.65 -0.85
N ASN A 301 4.49 -5.80 -1.10
CA ASN A 301 5.55 -5.15 -0.34
C ASN A 301 5.57 -5.51 1.15
N CYS A 302 4.81 -6.51 1.60
CA CYS A 302 4.84 -6.98 2.97
C CYS A 302 6.04 -7.89 3.25
N TYR A 303 6.49 -7.90 4.51
CA TYR A 303 7.60 -8.74 4.97
C TYR A 303 7.15 -9.53 6.20
N VAL A 304 7.31 -10.84 6.19
CA VAL A 304 7.09 -11.71 7.36
C VAL A 304 8.33 -12.56 7.55
N ILE A 305 9.07 -12.28 8.62
CA ILE A 305 10.41 -12.85 8.87
C ILE A 305 10.47 -13.45 10.26
N CYS A 306 10.84 -14.72 10.37
CA CYS A 306 11.00 -15.44 11.64
C CYS A 306 9.79 -15.25 12.57
N SER A 307 8.58 -15.37 12.02
CA SER A 307 7.33 -14.96 12.68
C SER A 307 6.21 -15.96 12.47
N HIS A 308 5.27 -16.01 13.41
CA HIS A 308 4.11 -16.90 13.40
C HIS A 308 2.81 -16.11 13.46
N LEU A 309 1.94 -16.28 12.46
CA LEU A 309 0.64 -15.64 12.32
C LEU A 309 -0.45 -16.69 12.56
N GLY A 310 -1.16 -16.60 13.69
CA GLY A 310 -2.10 -17.61 14.20
C GLY A 310 -3.29 -18.00 13.32
N GLY A 311 -3.58 -17.22 12.26
CA GLY A 311 -4.68 -17.44 11.32
C GLY A 311 -5.60 -16.24 11.21
N ASP A 312 -6.23 -16.08 10.05
CA ASP A 312 -7.09 -14.94 9.69
C ASP A 312 -6.40 -13.58 9.93
N ASN A 313 -5.07 -13.56 9.89
CA ASN A 313 -4.27 -12.36 10.07
C ASN A 313 -4.24 -11.56 8.78
N VAL A 314 -4.38 -10.24 8.89
CA VAL A 314 -4.26 -9.36 7.75
C VAL A 314 -2.97 -8.55 7.86
N THR A 315 -2.08 -8.69 6.88
CA THR A 315 -0.88 -7.85 6.76
C THR A 315 -1.06 -6.92 5.57
N ALA A 316 -1.51 -5.69 5.85
CA ALA A 316 -1.79 -4.69 4.83
C ALA A 316 -0.52 -4.21 4.13
N HIS A 317 -0.68 -3.67 2.92
CA HIS A 317 0.42 -3.27 2.03
C HIS A 317 1.58 -2.55 2.73
N GLY A 318 2.80 -3.03 2.46
CA GLY A 318 4.03 -2.50 3.05
C GLY A 318 4.27 -2.85 4.52
N GLY A 319 3.36 -3.59 5.17
CA GLY A 319 3.49 -4.05 6.55
C GLY A 319 4.66 -5.02 6.72
N LYS A 320 5.40 -4.89 7.83
CA LYS A 320 6.63 -5.67 8.09
C LYS A 320 6.54 -6.27 9.49
N ILE A 321 6.72 -7.58 9.58
CA ILE A 321 6.60 -8.38 10.80
C ILE A 321 7.88 -9.21 10.94
N ILE A 322 8.67 -8.93 11.97
CA ILE A 322 9.98 -9.53 12.19
C ILE A 322 10.08 -10.04 13.63
N HIS A 323 10.42 -11.31 13.82
CA HIS A 323 10.55 -11.95 15.14
C HIS A 323 9.32 -11.73 16.04
N ALA A 324 8.14 -12.07 15.51
CA ALA A 324 6.86 -11.86 16.20
C ALA A 324 5.96 -13.11 16.22
N GLN A 325 5.10 -13.19 17.24
CA GLN A 325 4.02 -14.17 17.37
C GLN A 325 2.70 -13.41 17.45
N LEU A 326 1.88 -13.54 16.41
CA LEU A 326 0.55 -12.94 16.33
C LEU A 326 -0.49 -14.03 16.60
N GLY A 327 -1.45 -13.72 17.46
CA GLY A 327 -2.68 -14.50 17.64
C GLY A 327 -3.57 -14.45 16.39
N GLN A 328 -4.77 -15.00 16.48
CA GLN A 328 -5.72 -14.99 15.36
C GLN A 328 -6.30 -13.60 15.13
N LYS A 329 -6.69 -13.31 13.88
CA LYS A 329 -7.39 -12.06 13.52
C LYS A 329 -6.67 -10.76 13.91
N VAL A 330 -5.34 -10.79 14.01
CA VAL A 330 -4.54 -9.56 14.16
C VAL A 330 -4.48 -8.84 12.82
N PHE A 331 -4.79 -7.55 12.84
CA PHE A 331 -4.65 -6.65 11.70
C PHE A 331 -3.37 -5.82 11.84
N VAL A 332 -2.52 -5.87 10.82
CA VAL A 332 -1.32 -5.05 10.69
C VAL A 332 -1.54 -4.06 9.56
N GLY A 333 -1.70 -2.78 9.91
CA GLY A 333 -2.01 -1.71 8.97
C GLY A 333 -0.86 -1.34 8.01
N PHE A 334 -1.19 -0.49 7.04
CA PHE A 334 -0.27 -0.05 5.98
C PHE A 334 1.08 0.42 6.52
N ASN A 335 2.17 0.02 5.85
CA ASN A 335 3.53 0.45 6.17
C ASN A 335 3.96 0.27 7.64
N ALA A 336 3.21 -0.48 8.46
CA ALA A 336 3.58 -0.74 9.84
C ALA A 336 4.90 -1.53 9.91
N PHE A 337 5.70 -1.26 10.93
CA PHE A 337 7.00 -1.87 11.13
C PHE A 337 7.08 -2.52 12.50
N LEU A 338 6.89 -3.83 12.57
CA LEU A 338 6.90 -4.62 13.79
C LEU A 338 8.19 -5.43 13.88
N ARG A 339 9.19 -4.87 14.55
CA ARG A 339 10.51 -5.46 14.73
C ARG A 339 10.72 -5.90 16.18
N GLY A 340 10.52 -7.19 16.41
CA GLY A 340 11.17 -7.90 17.51
C GLY A 340 12.62 -8.26 17.16
N ARG A 341 13.26 -9.04 18.04
CA ARG A 341 14.60 -9.63 17.85
C ARG A 341 14.59 -11.07 18.33
N PRO A 342 15.59 -11.91 17.99
CA PRO A 342 15.67 -13.28 18.48
C PRO A 342 15.58 -13.41 20.01
N ASP A 343 16.11 -12.43 20.74
CA ASP A 343 16.10 -12.31 22.20
C ASP A 343 14.93 -11.49 22.74
N THR A 344 14.29 -10.67 21.92
CA THR A 344 13.13 -9.84 22.27
C THR A 344 11.96 -10.07 21.32
N ILE A 345 11.36 -11.26 21.39
CA ILE A 345 10.22 -11.63 20.56
C ILE A 345 9.01 -10.75 20.91
N LEU A 346 8.37 -10.18 19.87
CA LEU A 346 7.10 -9.48 20.01
C LEU A 346 5.96 -10.49 20.09
N LYS A 347 5.09 -10.38 21.09
CA LYS A 347 3.83 -11.15 21.14
C LYS A 347 2.64 -10.21 20.99
N VAL A 348 1.69 -10.58 20.14
CA VAL A 348 0.47 -9.82 19.87
C VAL A 348 -0.72 -10.73 20.05
N GLY A 349 -1.59 -10.41 21.02
CA GLY A 349 -2.81 -11.16 21.28
C GLY A 349 -3.81 -11.06 20.13
N GLU A 350 -4.74 -12.01 20.10
CA GLU A 350 -5.80 -12.08 19.08
C GLU A 350 -6.64 -10.80 18.98
N GLU A 351 -7.23 -10.59 17.81
CA GLU A 351 -8.13 -9.46 17.51
C GLU A 351 -7.52 -8.07 17.77
N THR A 352 -6.18 -8.00 17.83
CA THR A 352 -5.47 -6.73 17.99
C THR A 352 -5.37 -6.00 16.65
N VAL A 353 -5.60 -4.69 16.69
CA VAL A 353 -5.43 -3.77 15.56
C VAL A 353 -4.15 -2.99 15.76
N ILE A 354 -3.16 -3.27 14.93
CA ILE A 354 -1.97 -2.44 14.78
C ILE A 354 -2.29 -1.42 13.69
N MET A 355 -2.47 -0.16 14.10
CA MET A 355 -2.89 0.91 13.21
C MET A 355 -1.88 1.12 12.07
N PRO A 356 -2.33 1.69 10.94
CA PRO A 356 -1.43 2.09 9.87
C PRO A 356 -0.25 2.93 10.41
N HIS A 357 0.93 2.71 9.84
CA HIS A 357 2.14 3.47 10.13
C HIS A 357 2.66 3.32 11.58
N THR A 358 2.20 2.32 12.32
CA THR A 358 2.74 2.00 13.65
C THR A 358 4.17 1.45 13.53
N ILE A 359 5.06 1.93 14.40
CA ILE A 359 6.44 1.45 14.52
C ILE A 359 6.58 0.76 15.87
N ILE A 360 6.80 -0.56 15.86
CA ILE A 360 7.19 -1.33 17.05
C ILE A 360 8.63 -1.77 16.84
N ASP A 361 9.55 -1.27 17.64
CA ASP A 361 10.98 -1.50 17.47
C ASP A 361 11.62 -1.85 18.81
N LEU A 362 11.56 -3.14 19.16
CA LEU A 362 11.73 -3.58 20.53
C LEU A 362 13.18 -3.46 21.04
N GLU A 363 13.30 -2.87 22.22
CA GLU A 363 14.50 -2.84 23.06
C GLU A 363 14.40 -3.89 24.20
N GLU A 364 13.19 -4.34 24.52
CA GLU A 364 12.87 -5.38 25.50
C GLU A 364 11.69 -6.24 25.02
N PRO A 365 11.47 -7.44 25.59
CA PRO A 365 10.30 -8.25 25.26
C PRO A 365 8.98 -7.55 25.63
N VAL A 366 8.11 -7.40 24.64
CA VAL A 366 6.78 -6.80 24.79
C VAL A 366 5.71 -7.81 24.38
N GLU A 367 4.70 -7.94 25.23
CA GLU A 367 3.48 -8.72 24.97
C GLU A 367 2.30 -7.76 24.96
N ILE A 368 1.64 -7.66 23.81
CA ILE A 368 0.43 -6.85 23.60
C ILE A 368 -0.77 -7.75 23.89
N PRO A 369 -1.58 -7.44 24.92
CA PRO A 369 -2.80 -8.19 25.20
C PRO A 369 -3.77 -8.21 24.02
N ALA A 370 -4.66 -9.22 23.99
CA ALA A 370 -5.71 -9.35 22.98
C ALA A 370 -6.68 -8.16 22.96
N GLY A 371 -7.30 -7.92 21.80
CA GLY A 371 -8.34 -6.90 21.62
C GLY A 371 -7.85 -5.47 21.86
N ARG A 372 -6.59 -5.17 21.54
CA ARG A 372 -6.03 -3.81 21.67
C ARG A 372 -6.00 -3.07 20.34
N ILE A 373 -5.95 -1.75 20.42
CA ILE A 373 -5.63 -0.84 19.32
C ILE A 373 -4.30 -0.20 19.67
N VAL A 374 -3.33 -0.28 18.75
CA VAL A 374 -1.94 0.15 18.95
C VAL A 374 -1.55 1.10 17.83
N TRP A 375 -0.86 2.19 18.15
CA TRP A 375 -0.39 3.19 17.17
C TRP A 375 1.01 3.72 17.53
N GLY A 376 1.51 4.68 16.75
CA GLY A 376 2.70 5.45 17.11
C GLY A 376 4.00 4.63 17.20
N LEU A 377 4.84 4.93 18.18
CA LEU A 377 6.13 4.28 18.40
C LEU A 377 6.14 3.47 19.71
N VAL A 378 6.46 2.19 19.63
CA VAL A 378 6.58 1.29 20.78
C VAL A 378 7.93 0.59 20.79
N ARG A 379 8.79 0.89 21.76
CA ARG A 379 10.09 0.20 21.94
C ARG A 379 10.15 -0.67 23.18
N ASN A 380 9.27 -0.41 24.14
CA ASN A 380 9.23 -1.06 25.45
C ASN A 380 7.79 -1.02 26.00
N ARG A 381 7.58 -1.59 27.19
CA ARG A 381 6.27 -1.65 27.85
C ARG A 381 5.71 -0.27 28.19
N ALA A 382 6.56 0.69 28.58
CA ALA A 382 6.12 2.05 28.91
C ALA A 382 5.61 2.79 27.66
N ASP A 383 6.26 2.59 26.52
CA ASP A 383 5.75 3.11 25.25
C ASP A 383 4.42 2.44 24.87
N LEU A 384 4.27 1.13 25.10
CA LEU A 384 3.02 0.42 24.82
C LEU A 384 1.84 0.99 25.63
N ASP A 385 2.05 1.29 26.91
CA ASP A 385 1.01 1.88 27.78
C ASP A 385 0.58 3.27 27.29
N ARG A 386 1.47 4.01 26.61
CA ARG A 386 1.18 5.34 26.06
C ARG A 386 0.62 5.32 24.63
N HIS A 387 0.77 4.21 23.91
CA HIS A 387 0.39 4.11 22.50
C HIS A 387 -0.53 2.93 22.20
N SER A 388 -1.27 2.47 23.22
CA SER A 388 -2.31 1.49 23.00
C SER A 388 -3.45 1.62 23.99
N VAL A 389 -4.62 1.17 23.56
CA VAL A 389 -5.83 1.09 24.40
C VAL A 389 -6.57 -0.21 24.10
N ALA A 390 -7.25 -0.77 25.11
CA ALA A 390 -8.16 -1.87 24.86
C ALA A 390 -9.34 -1.38 24.02
N ALA A 391 -9.74 -2.12 22.99
CA ALA A 391 -10.89 -1.78 22.16
C ALA A 391 -12.16 -1.65 23.02
N SER A 392 -12.32 -2.51 24.03
CA SER A 392 -13.41 -2.47 25.01
C SER A 392 -13.47 -1.18 25.84
N GLU A 393 -12.34 -0.49 26.02
CA GLU A 393 -12.31 0.82 26.69
C GLU A 393 -12.54 1.95 25.69
N LEU A 394 -11.93 1.86 24.49
CA LEU A 394 -12.14 2.88 23.46
C LEU A 394 -13.60 2.99 23.02
N VAL A 395 -14.35 1.89 22.93
CA VAL A 395 -15.78 1.94 22.59
C VAL A 395 -16.62 2.79 23.55
N LYS A 396 -16.15 3.00 24.79
CA LYS A 396 -16.83 3.82 25.81
C LYS A 396 -16.55 5.32 25.65
N VAL A 397 -15.54 5.71 24.87
CA VAL A 397 -15.18 7.11 24.66
C VAL A 397 -16.23 7.80 23.80
N GLN A 398 -16.68 8.96 24.27
CA GLN A 398 -17.55 9.90 23.56
C GLN A 398 -16.97 11.32 23.77
N GLY A 399 -16.77 12.05 22.68
CA GLY A 399 -16.17 13.38 22.73
C GLY A 399 -14.64 13.32 22.64
N GLU A 400 -13.95 14.23 23.33
CA GLU A 400 -12.49 14.36 23.23
C GLU A 400 -11.75 13.44 24.20
N TRP A 401 -10.68 12.83 23.69
CA TRP A 401 -9.76 11.99 24.45
C TRP A 401 -8.33 12.19 23.95
N THR A 402 -7.36 12.09 24.85
CA THR A 402 -5.94 12.25 24.51
C THR A 402 -5.12 11.22 25.28
N LEU A 403 -4.17 10.59 24.60
CA LEU A 403 -3.19 9.70 25.21
C LEU A 403 -1.82 9.96 24.57
N GLY A 404 -0.93 10.60 25.33
CA GLY A 404 0.34 11.10 24.78
C GLY A 404 0.10 12.12 23.66
N GLU A 405 0.72 11.88 22.51
CA GLU A 405 0.60 12.74 21.32
C GLU A 405 -0.63 12.42 20.46
N MET A 406 -1.39 11.38 20.81
CA MET A 406 -2.62 11.03 20.09
C MET A 406 -3.80 11.82 20.65
N ARG A 407 -4.58 12.40 19.74
CA ARG A 407 -5.85 13.06 19.99
C ARG A 407 -6.96 12.32 19.27
N PHE A 408 -8.07 12.14 19.97
CA PHE A 408 -9.28 11.53 19.46
C PHE A 408 -10.47 12.44 19.77
N GLN A 409 -11.39 12.58 18.82
CA GLN A 409 -12.67 13.25 19.01
C GLN A 409 -13.78 12.40 18.42
N GLY A 410 -14.93 12.32 19.10
CA GLY A 410 -16.15 11.68 18.58
C GLY A 410 -16.46 10.34 19.23
N SER A 411 -16.99 9.39 18.46
CA SER A 411 -17.49 8.10 18.98
C SER A 411 -16.46 6.99 18.81
N GLY A 412 -15.83 6.58 19.92
CA GLY A 412 -14.90 5.45 19.92
C GLY A 412 -15.58 4.15 19.46
N SER A 413 -16.87 3.98 19.74
CA SER A 413 -17.64 2.83 19.24
C SER A 413 -17.75 2.77 17.72
N ALA A 414 -17.81 3.92 17.04
CA ALA A 414 -17.87 3.99 15.59
C ALA A 414 -16.48 3.71 14.99
N PHE A 415 -15.43 4.21 15.63
CA PHE A 415 -14.04 3.99 15.24
C PHE A 415 -13.62 2.52 15.36
N VAL A 416 -13.90 1.85 16.49
CA VAL A 416 -13.58 0.42 16.65
C VAL A 416 -14.34 -0.43 15.63
N ARG A 417 -15.64 -0.15 15.42
CA ARG A 417 -16.47 -0.88 14.46
C ARG A 417 -16.00 -0.70 13.02
N SER A 418 -15.49 0.47 12.63
CA SER A 418 -14.97 0.66 11.27
C SER A 418 -13.75 -0.20 10.98
N PHE A 419 -12.83 -0.36 11.95
CA PHE A 419 -11.71 -1.30 11.81
C PHE A 419 -12.18 -2.76 11.79
N GLN A 420 -13.08 -3.16 12.69
CA GLN A 420 -13.61 -4.53 12.71
C GLN A 420 -14.28 -4.90 11.37
N HIS A 421 -15.12 -4.01 10.84
CA HIS A 421 -15.76 -4.20 9.55
C HIS A 421 -14.74 -4.28 8.41
N ARG A 422 -13.71 -3.42 8.42
CA ARG A 422 -12.65 -3.44 7.42
C ARG A 422 -11.88 -4.77 7.41
N ILE A 423 -11.54 -5.30 8.59
CA ILE A 423 -10.80 -6.56 8.70
C ILE A 423 -11.63 -7.71 8.14
N GLU A 424 -12.90 -7.80 8.54
CA GLU A 424 -13.79 -8.86 8.08
C GLU A 424 -13.98 -8.79 6.56
N HIS A 425 -14.22 -7.59 6.02
CA HIS A 425 -14.33 -7.37 4.59
C HIS A 425 -13.08 -7.81 3.82
N ILE A 426 -11.88 -7.45 4.30
CA ILE A 426 -10.62 -7.88 3.68
C ILE A 426 -10.48 -9.42 3.73
N LEU A 427 -10.85 -10.07 4.83
CA LEU A 427 -10.78 -11.53 4.94
C LEU A 427 -11.76 -12.22 3.99
N GLU A 428 -12.98 -11.68 3.86
CA GLU A 428 -13.98 -12.16 2.90
C GLU A 428 -13.50 -12.01 1.46
N GLU A 429 -13.03 -10.82 1.06
CA GLU A 429 -12.56 -10.55 -0.30
C GLU A 429 -11.33 -11.38 -0.65
N ASN A 430 -10.44 -11.62 0.31
CA ASN A 430 -9.27 -12.48 0.10
C ASN A 430 -9.62 -13.97 0.03
N GLY A 431 -10.84 -14.36 0.41
CA GLY A 431 -11.27 -15.76 0.41
C GLY A 431 -10.70 -16.55 1.58
N ALA A 432 -10.43 -15.90 2.72
CA ALA A 432 -9.96 -16.55 3.94
C ALA A 432 -10.92 -17.65 4.43
N TYR A 433 -12.22 -17.44 4.19
CA TYR A 433 -13.30 -18.35 4.58
C TYR A 433 -13.76 -19.32 3.48
N PHE A 434 -12.95 -19.49 2.42
CA PHE A 434 -13.26 -20.43 1.34
C PHE A 434 -13.42 -21.86 1.87
N ASP A 435 -14.53 -22.51 1.52
CA ASP A 435 -14.87 -23.86 1.99
C ASP A 435 -14.73 -24.95 0.90
N GLY A 436 -14.22 -24.56 -0.28
CA GLY A 436 -14.16 -25.40 -1.47
C GLY A 436 -15.26 -25.10 -2.50
N ILE A 437 -16.32 -24.40 -2.10
CA ILE A 437 -17.49 -24.11 -2.96
C ILE A 437 -17.90 -22.63 -2.88
N ARG A 438 -17.95 -22.06 -1.67
CA ARG A 438 -18.42 -20.70 -1.35
C ARG A 438 -17.28 -19.86 -0.79
N ASN A 439 -17.50 -18.55 -0.73
CA ASN A 439 -16.54 -17.55 -0.24
C ASN A 439 -15.24 -17.53 -1.06
N LEU A 440 -15.39 -17.64 -2.38
CA LEU A 440 -14.27 -17.53 -3.33
C LEU A 440 -13.79 -16.08 -3.41
N GLY A 441 -12.53 -15.85 -3.04
CA GLY A 441 -11.88 -14.55 -3.04
C GLY A 441 -10.56 -14.52 -3.80
N HIS A 442 -9.72 -13.51 -3.54
CA HIS A 442 -8.45 -13.29 -4.23
C HIS A 442 -7.50 -14.50 -4.12
N ALA A 443 -7.41 -15.16 -2.95
CA ALA A 443 -6.56 -16.35 -2.78
C ALA A 443 -6.91 -17.49 -3.75
N GLN A 444 -8.13 -17.56 -4.25
CA GLN A 444 -8.52 -18.57 -5.23
C GLN A 444 -8.48 -18.03 -6.67
N LYS A 445 -8.92 -16.78 -6.89
CA LYS A 445 -8.92 -16.15 -8.23
C LYS A 445 -7.50 -15.91 -8.77
N GLU A 446 -6.57 -15.50 -7.92
CA GLU A 446 -5.21 -15.12 -8.32
C GLU A 446 -4.34 -16.30 -8.78
N GLN A 447 -4.74 -17.54 -8.45
CA GLN A 447 -4.02 -18.75 -8.87
C GLN A 447 -3.85 -18.86 -10.40
N MET A 448 -4.71 -18.18 -11.17
CA MET A 448 -4.71 -18.22 -12.63
C MET A 448 -4.16 -16.95 -13.31
N ILE A 449 -3.43 -16.09 -12.59
CA ILE A 449 -2.81 -14.91 -13.20
C ILE A 449 -1.49 -15.31 -13.90
N SER A 450 -1.33 -14.82 -15.12
CA SER A 450 -0.07 -14.84 -15.88
C SER A 450 0.38 -13.41 -16.17
N PHE A 451 1.69 -13.13 -16.13
CA PHE A 451 2.22 -11.80 -16.40
C PHE A 451 3.02 -11.79 -17.69
N ASN A 452 2.59 -10.97 -18.64
CA ASN A 452 3.24 -10.78 -19.93
C ASN A 452 4.17 -9.56 -19.90
N VAL A 453 5.22 -9.61 -20.72
CA VAL A 453 6.32 -8.62 -20.71
C VAL A 453 6.08 -7.54 -21.76
N ILE A 454 6.36 -6.28 -21.40
CA ILE A 454 6.42 -5.13 -22.30
C ILE A 454 7.80 -4.47 -22.19
N GLN A 455 8.36 -4.03 -23.33
CA GLN A 455 9.71 -3.49 -23.41
C GLN A 455 9.73 -2.01 -23.85
N PRO A 456 10.66 -1.19 -23.30
CA PRO A 456 10.86 0.19 -23.77
C PRO A 456 11.65 0.23 -25.08
N TYR A 457 11.63 1.40 -25.75
CA TYR A 457 12.66 1.73 -26.74
C TYR A 457 14.04 1.70 -26.07
N ARG A 458 15.00 0.97 -26.68
CA ARG A 458 16.32 0.74 -26.09
C ARG A 458 17.37 1.79 -26.45
N GLN A 459 17.15 2.58 -27.50
CA GLN A 459 18.14 3.54 -28.02
C GLN A 459 17.44 4.74 -28.67
N GLY A 460 18.20 5.82 -28.89
CA GLY A 460 17.74 7.02 -29.60
C GLY A 460 16.94 7.99 -28.72
N ASN A 461 16.25 8.95 -29.35
CA ASN A 461 15.57 10.03 -28.63
C ASN A 461 14.50 9.52 -27.65
N ARG A 462 13.81 8.44 -28.03
CA ARG A 462 12.74 7.80 -27.24
C ARG A 462 13.24 6.73 -26.25
N GLU A 463 14.54 6.52 -26.13
CA GLU A 463 15.09 5.56 -25.17
C GLU A 463 14.50 5.73 -23.75
N GLY A 464 14.01 4.64 -23.17
CA GLY A 464 13.30 4.59 -21.88
C GLY A 464 11.78 4.79 -21.96
N ILE A 465 11.28 5.34 -23.06
CA ILE A 465 9.83 5.47 -23.34
C ILE A 465 9.29 4.16 -23.93
N TYR A 466 8.05 3.86 -23.62
CA TYR A 466 7.30 2.74 -24.20
C TYR A 466 6.52 3.23 -25.43
N PRO A 467 6.41 2.43 -26.49
CA PRO A 467 5.55 2.78 -27.62
C PRO A 467 4.09 2.90 -27.17
N SER A 468 3.27 3.61 -27.95
CA SER A 468 1.83 3.60 -27.68
C SER A 468 1.30 2.18 -27.90
N ILE A 469 0.62 1.65 -26.89
CA ILE A 469 0.14 0.27 -26.83
C ILE A 469 -1.32 0.28 -26.41
N ASP A 470 -2.13 -0.53 -27.09
CA ASP A 470 -3.52 -0.79 -26.73
C ASP A 470 -3.71 -2.32 -26.65
N ILE A 471 -4.14 -2.81 -25.48
CA ILE A 471 -4.36 -4.23 -25.20
C ILE A 471 -5.81 -4.38 -24.74
N ARG A 472 -6.55 -5.23 -25.43
CA ARG A 472 -7.96 -5.52 -25.20
C ARG A 472 -8.25 -7.00 -25.54
N PRO A 473 -9.40 -7.55 -25.13
CA PRO A 473 -9.75 -8.96 -25.35
C PRO A 473 -9.79 -9.38 -26.83
#